data_AF-A0A7J3MVM7-F1
#
_entry.id   AF-A0A7J3MVM7-F1
#
_cell.length_a   1.000
_cell.length_b   1.000
_cell.length_c   1.000
_cell.angle_alpha   90.00
_cell.angle_beta   90.00
_cell.angle_gamma   90.00
#
_symmetry.space_group_name_H-M   'P 1'
#
loop_
_entity.id
_entity.type
_entity.pdbx_description
1 polymer ?
#
loop_
_entity_poly.entity_id
_entity_poly.type
_entity_poly.pdbx_seq_one_letter_code
_entity_poly.pdbx_strand_id
1 'polypeptide(L)'
;MISRRVIIALLLVLVIIVAAVHFVAPYMGPRGKYFLVDVHGERFVIYVTDAETIRLALENMEGKNNMFPMGELARGDGGFNKPWSWHLKPETVRMVEVSIELCDGIPSSVENELEYWLETVRSYCPWGGRIIAAADDPNTFKLS
;
A
#
# COMPACT_ATOMS: atom_id res chain seq x y z
N MET A 1 20.95 18.20 -45.43
CA MET A 1 19.55 18.64 -45.26
C MET A 1 18.69 17.42 -44.97
N ILE A 2 18.15 17.29 -43.75
CA ILE A 2 17.25 16.18 -43.39
C ILE A 2 15.90 16.45 -44.06
N SER A 3 15.37 15.47 -44.80
CA SER A 3 14.11 15.67 -45.53
C SER A 3 12.92 15.74 -44.57
N ARG A 4 11.88 16.49 -44.95
CA ARG A 4 10.63 16.61 -44.18
C ARG A 4 10.00 15.24 -43.85
N ARG A 5 10.19 14.23 -44.72
CA ARG A 5 9.73 12.85 -44.49
C ARG A 5 10.49 12.15 -43.36
N VAL A 6 11.80 12.39 -43.25
CA VAL A 6 12.63 11.86 -42.17
C VAL A 6 12.28 12.53 -40.84
N ILE A 7 12.02 13.84 -40.83
CA ILE A 7 11.58 14.55 -39.62
C ILE A 7 10.24 14.01 -39.12
N ILE A 8 9.26 13.80 -40.02
CA ILE A 8 7.95 13.24 -39.64
C ILE A 8 8.08 11.83 -39.10
N ALA A 9 8.89 10.97 -39.72
CA ALA A 9 9.12 9.60 -39.24
C ALA A 9 9.76 9.59 -37.84
N LEU A 10 10.74 10.46 -37.58
CA LEU A 10 11.38 10.57 -36.26
C LEU A 10 10.41 11.05 -35.18
N LEU A 11 9.54 12.01 -35.49
CA LEU A 11 8.51 12.48 -34.56
C LEU A 11 7.49 11.39 -34.24
N LEU A 12 7.06 10.61 -35.24
CA LEU A 12 6.14 9.48 -35.02
C LEU A 12 6.77 8.39 -34.15
N VAL A 13 8.04 8.05 -34.40
CA VAL A 13 8.77 7.08 -33.57
C VAL A 13 8.91 7.60 -32.13
N LEU A 14 9.22 8.87 -31.94
CA LEU A 14 9.31 9.48 -30.61
C LEU A 14 7.97 9.42 -29.87
N VAL A 15 6.86 9.73 -30.54
CA VAL A 15 5.51 9.65 -29.96
C VAL A 15 5.17 8.22 -29.56
N ILE A 16 5.49 7.23 -30.41
CA ILE A 16 5.27 5.81 -30.10
C ILE A 16 6.09 5.37 -28.88
N ILE A 17 7.36 5.79 -28.80
CA ILE A 17 8.22 5.47 -27.65
C ILE A 17 7.65 6.09 -26.36
N VAL A 18 7.27 7.37 -26.39
CA VAL A 18 6.68 8.06 -25.23
C VAL A 18 5.37 7.39 -24.80
N ALA A 19 4.49 7.06 -25.76
CA ALA A 19 3.25 6.34 -25.47
C ALA A 19 3.50 4.95 -24.89
N ALA A 20 4.47 4.20 -25.44
CA ALA A 20 4.85 2.88 -24.93
C ALA A 20 5.46 2.98 -23.53
N VAL A 21 6.30 3.97 -23.24
CA VAL A 21 6.85 4.19 -21.90
C VAL A 21 5.73 4.50 -20.89
N HIS A 22 4.79 5.40 -21.23
CA HIS A 22 3.64 5.67 -20.38
C HIS A 22 2.74 4.45 -20.18
N PHE A 23 2.61 3.60 -21.20
CA PHE A 23 1.80 2.39 -21.11
C PHE A 23 2.49 1.26 -20.33
N VAL A 24 3.80 1.11 -20.46
CA VAL A 24 4.58 0.00 -19.88
C VAL A 24 5.10 0.32 -18.48
N ALA A 25 5.43 1.58 -18.16
CA ALA A 25 5.94 1.98 -16.85
C ALA A 25 5.06 1.55 -15.65
N PRO A 26 3.72 1.61 -15.71
CA PRO A 26 2.84 1.10 -14.64
C PRO A 26 3.00 -0.41 -14.40
N TYR A 27 3.37 -1.18 -15.43
CA TYR A 27 3.59 -2.63 -15.34
C TYR A 27 5.05 -3.00 -15.00
N MET A 28 5.94 -2.01 -14.97
CA MET A 28 7.38 -2.20 -14.77
C MET A 28 7.87 -1.62 -13.43
N GLY A 29 6.95 -1.08 -12.62
CA GLY A 29 7.22 -0.64 -11.25
C GLY A 29 7.62 -1.81 -10.33
N PRO A 30 8.18 -1.52 -9.14
CA PRO A 30 8.46 -2.55 -8.15
C PRO A 30 7.17 -3.35 -7.91
N ARG A 31 7.30 -4.69 -7.85
CA ARG A 31 6.36 -5.48 -7.05
C ARG A 31 6.30 -4.77 -5.70
N GLY A 32 5.10 -4.49 -5.20
CA GLY A 32 4.83 -3.55 -4.11
C GLY A 32 5.72 -3.72 -2.88
N LYS A 33 5.59 -2.83 -1.91
CA LYS A 33 6.40 -2.84 -0.69
C LYS A 33 5.58 -3.36 0.48
N TYR A 34 6.21 -4.19 1.31
CA TYR A 34 5.62 -4.59 2.58
C TYR A 34 6.03 -3.58 3.65
N PHE A 35 5.08 -3.26 4.53
CA PHE A 35 5.32 -2.40 5.67
C PHE A 35 4.81 -3.06 6.95
N LEU A 36 5.58 -2.93 8.01
CA LEU A 36 5.19 -3.30 9.36
C LEU A 36 4.56 -2.08 10.03
N VAL A 37 3.33 -2.24 10.47
CA VAL A 37 2.55 -1.20 11.14
C VAL A 37 2.44 -1.55 12.61
N ASP A 38 2.74 -0.60 13.49
CA ASP A 38 2.52 -0.69 14.94
C ASP A 38 1.28 0.13 15.31
N VAL A 39 0.38 -0.50 16.05
CA VAL A 39 -0.84 0.11 16.58
C VAL A 39 -0.90 -0.23 18.06
N HIS A 40 -0.45 0.71 18.90
CA HIS A 40 -0.41 0.54 20.36
C HIS A 40 0.37 -0.72 20.82
N GLY A 41 1.46 -1.07 20.12
CA GLY A 41 2.28 -2.24 20.42
C GLY A 41 1.83 -3.55 19.76
N GLU A 42 0.65 -3.57 19.14
CA GLU A 42 0.23 -4.66 18.26
C GLU A 42 0.68 -4.40 16.84
N ARG A 43 1.11 -5.46 16.14
CA ARG A 43 1.77 -5.32 14.84
C ARG A 43 1.07 -6.11 13.77
N PHE A 44 0.91 -5.50 12.60
CA PHE A 44 0.37 -6.15 11.41
C PHE A 44 1.15 -5.69 10.18
N VAL A 45 1.09 -6.49 9.12
CA VAL A 45 1.80 -6.25 7.87
C VAL A 45 0.81 -5.83 6.80
N ILE A 46 1.15 -4.77 6.06
CA ILE A 46 0.43 -4.36 4.86
C ILE A 46 1.33 -4.56 3.64
N TYR A 47 0.71 -4.87 2.49
CA TYR A 47 1.36 -4.86 1.19
C TYR A 47 0.78 -3.71 0.36
N VAL A 48 1.65 -2.84 -0.16
CA VAL A 48 1.26 -1.61 -0.84
C VAL A 48 1.80 -1.63 -2.25
N THR A 49 0.91 -1.45 -3.24
CA THR A 49 1.27 -1.43 -4.67
C THR A 49 1.24 -0.04 -5.29
N ASP A 50 0.57 0.92 -4.64
CA ASP A 50 0.47 2.30 -5.13
C ASP A 50 1.75 3.09 -4.79
N ALA A 51 2.35 3.74 -5.80
CA ALA A 51 3.64 4.40 -5.66
C ALA A 51 3.59 5.60 -4.70
N GLU A 52 2.48 6.35 -4.69
CA GLU A 52 2.31 7.49 -3.79
C GLU A 52 2.12 7.03 -2.34
N THR A 53 1.34 5.97 -2.14
CA THR A 53 1.16 5.35 -0.82
C THR A 53 2.47 4.80 -0.28
N ILE A 54 3.31 4.17 -1.12
CA ILE A 54 4.66 3.73 -0.73
C ILE A 54 5.50 4.93 -0.27
N ARG A 55 5.49 6.04 -1.02
CA ARG A 55 6.24 7.26 -0.68
C ARG A 55 5.78 7.81 0.68
N LEU A 56 4.48 7.93 0.90
CA LEU A 56 3.90 8.45 2.15
C LEU A 56 4.18 7.53 3.35
N ALA A 57 4.15 6.21 3.15
CA ALA A 57 4.48 5.25 4.20
C ALA A 57 5.96 5.31 4.61
N LEU A 58 6.87 5.51 3.65
CA LEU A 58 8.29 5.75 3.93
C LEU A 58 8.50 7.07 4.69
N GLU A 59 7.82 8.14 4.29
CA GLU A 59 7.84 9.41 5.03
C GLU A 59 7.30 9.29 6.44
N ASN A 60 6.26 8.48 6.66
CA ASN A 60 5.75 8.19 8.00
C ASN A 60 6.80 7.49 8.86
N MET A 61 7.47 6.48 8.30
CA MET A 61 8.54 5.74 8.96
C MET A 61 9.73 6.64 9.36
N GLU A 62 10.02 7.66 8.54
CA GLU A 62 11.05 8.67 8.82
C GLU A 62 10.56 9.81 9.75
N GLY A 63 9.30 9.76 10.20
CA GLY A 63 8.71 10.79 11.07
C GLY A 63 8.38 12.11 10.36
N LYS A 64 8.32 12.11 9.02
CA LYS A 64 8.05 13.31 8.21
C LYS A 64 6.56 13.63 8.06
N ASN A 65 5.68 12.69 8.35
CA ASN A 65 4.24 12.90 8.41
C ASN A 65 3.61 12.10 9.56
N ASN A 66 2.36 12.43 9.90
CA ASN A 66 1.55 11.71 10.89
C ASN A 66 0.38 10.94 10.26
N MET A 67 0.47 10.64 8.96
CA MET A 67 -0.55 9.84 8.29
C MET A 67 -0.53 8.40 8.81
N PHE A 68 -1.60 7.66 8.57
CA PHE A 68 -1.75 6.27 8.96
C PHE A 68 -2.35 5.45 7.80
N PRO A 69 -2.13 4.13 7.75
CA PRO A 69 -2.67 3.31 6.69
C PRO A 69 -4.17 3.11 6.87
N MET A 70 -4.89 3.07 5.76
CA MET A 70 -6.30 2.68 5.67
C MET A 70 -6.48 1.73 4.47
N GLY A 71 -7.38 0.77 4.59
CA GLY A 71 -7.77 -0.09 3.46
C GLY A 71 -9.02 -0.92 3.75
N GLU A 72 -9.53 -1.57 2.70
CA GLU A 72 -10.60 -2.56 2.83
C GLU A 72 -10.05 -3.86 3.42
N LEU A 73 -10.84 -4.49 4.30
CA LEU A 73 -10.52 -5.78 4.88
C LEU A 73 -10.85 -6.93 3.91
N ALA A 74 -10.05 -7.98 3.99
CA ALA A 74 -10.31 -9.27 3.37
C ALA A 74 -9.99 -10.41 4.34
N ARG A 75 -10.73 -11.52 4.20
CA ARG A 75 -10.54 -12.73 5.00
C ARG A 75 -9.20 -13.42 4.66
N GLY A 76 -8.57 -14.00 5.66
CA GLY A 76 -7.29 -14.70 5.57
C GLY A 76 -6.10 -13.75 5.75
N ASP A 77 -4.91 -14.30 6.01
CA ASP A 77 -3.69 -13.54 6.29
C ASP A 77 -3.04 -12.90 5.04
N GLY A 78 -3.59 -13.13 3.84
CA GLY A 78 -3.04 -12.68 2.56
C GLY A 78 -1.66 -13.29 2.22
N GLY A 79 -1.18 -14.26 3.00
CA GLY A 79 0.17 -14.82 2.93
C GLY A 79 1.26 -13.96 3.59
N PHE A 80 0.93 -12.80 4.17
CA PHE A 80 1.91 -11.86 4.73
C PHE A 80 1.54 -11.29 6.11
N ASN A 81 0.28 -11.36 6.53
CA ASN A 81 -0.22 -10.73 7.75
C ASN A 81 -0.43 -11.69 8.93
N LYS A 82 0.39 -12.75 9.03
CA LYS A 82 0.35 -13.62 10.22
C LYS A 82 0.70 -12.81 11.47
N PRO A 83 0.14 -13.14 12.66
CA PRO A 83 -0.76 -14.26 12.94
C PRO A 83 -2.25 -14.00 12.64
N TRP A 84 -2.59 -12.83 12.10
CA TRP A 84 -3.96 -12.39 11.91
C TRP A 84 -4.69 -13.18 10.81
N SER A 85 -5.98 -13.42 11.01
CA SER A 85 -6.85 -14.13 10.07
C SER A 85 -7.51 -13.19 9.05
N TRP A 86 -6.92 -12.01 8.86
CA TRP A 86 -7.37 -10.95 7.95
C TRP A 86 -6.17 -10.21 7.36
N HIS A 87 -6.40 -9.45 6.29
CA HIS A 87 -5.42 -8.52 5.73
C HIS A 87 -6.14 -7.33 5.09
N LEU A 88 -5.41 -6.26 4.82
CA LEU A 88 -5.89 -5.19 3.94
C LEU A 88 -5.69 -5.59 2.47
N LYS A 89 -6.71 -5.36 1.65
CA LYS A 89 -6.61 -5.55 0.19
C LYS A 89 -5.57 -4.60 -0.40
N PRO A 90 -4.47 -5.08 -0.99
CA PRO A 90 -3.33 -4.24 -1.40
C PRO A 90 -3.70 -3.04 -2.29
N GLU A 91 -4.62 -3.25 -3.22
CA GLU A 91 -5.09 -2.23 -4.18
C GLU A 91 -5.85 -1.07 -3.51
N THR A 92 -6.37 -1.29 -2.30
CA THR A 92 -7.16 -0.32 -1.53
C THR A 92 -6.35 0.44 -0.49
N VAL A 93 -5.12 -0.02 -0.19
CA VAL A 93 -4.30 0.57 0.87
C VAL A 93 -3.88 1.99 0.48
N ARG A 94 -4.14 2.96 1.37
CA ARG A 94 -3.73 4.37 1.24
C ARG A 94 -3.20 4.89 2.57
N MET A 95 -2.31 5.88 2.53
CA MET A 95 -1.96 6.68 3.71
C MET A 95 -2.92 7.87 3.78
N VAL A 96 -3.56 8.07 4.93
CA VAL A 96 -4.57 9.12 5.12
C VAL A 96 -4.23 9.96 6.35
N GLU A 97 -4.71 11.20 6.36
CA GLU A 97 -4.55 12.13 7.50
C GLU A 97 -5.74 12.08 8.47
N VAL A 98 -6.92 11.73 7.98
CA VAL A 98 -8.16 11.67 8.75
C VAL A 98 -9.06 10.56 8.20
N SER A 99 -9.80 9.89 9.09
CA SER A 99 -10.80 8.88 8.78
C SER A 99 -12.01 9.06 9.71
N ILE A 100 -13.05 8.24 9.50
CA ILE A 100 -14.17 8.17 10.45
C ILE A 100 -13.82 7.19 11.58
N GLU A 101 -14.28 7.47 12.80
CA GLU A 101 -14.04 6.65 14.00
C GLU A 101 -14.46 5.18 13.86
N LEU A 102 -15.40 4.88 12.95
CA LEU A 102 -15.99 3.55 12.83
C LEU A 102 -14.97 2.46 12.45
N CYS A 103 -13.90 2.81 11.72
CA CYS A 103 -12.87 1.87 11.28
C CYS A 103 -11.61 1.88 12.16
N ASP A 104 -11.63 2.62 13.27
CA ASP A 104 -10.51 2.70 14.22
C ASP A 104 -10.56 1.54 15.24
N GLY A 105 -9.40 0.99 15.55
CA GLY A 105 -9.24 -0.14 16.47
C GLY A 105 -7.80 -0.67 16.48
N ILE A 106 -7.53 -1.59 17.40
CA ILE A 106 -6.28 -2.37 17.43
C ILE A 106 -6.45 -3.68 16.64
N PRO A 107 -5.37 -4.28 16.11
CA PRO A 107 -5.42 -5.53 15.35
C PRO A 107 -6.19 -6.67 16.02
N SER A 108 -6.05 -6.83 17.34
CA SER A 108 -6.74 -7.84 18.13
C SER A 108 -8.25 -7.62 18.22
N SER A 109 -8.73 -6.38 18.18
CA SER A 109 -10.17 -6.09 18.07
C SER A 109 -10.73 -6.56 16.73
N VAL A 110 -9.96 -6.39 15.65
CA VAL A 110 -10.33 -6.91 14.32
C VAL A 110 -10.39 -8.43 14.34
N GLU A 111 -9.40 -9.08 14.96
CA GLU A 111 -9.37 -10.55 15.06
C GLU A 111 -10.49 -11.11 15.93
N ASN A 112 -10.74 -10.50 17.10
CA ASN A 112 -11.72 -11.00 18.07
C ASN A 112 -13.17 -10.89 17.55
N GLU A 113 -13.45 -9.90 16.70
CA GLU A 113 -14.78 -9.65 16.13
C GLU A 113 -14.77 -9.74 14.60
N LEU A 114 -13.99 -10.67 14.05
CA LEU A 114 -13.65 -10.73 12.63
C LEU A 114 -14.85 -10.65 11.67
N GLU A 115 -15.95 -11.34 11.95
CA GLU A 115 -17.14 -11.30 11.09
C GLU A 115 -17.78 -9.91 11.08
N TYR A 116 -17.88 -9.24 12.23
CA TYR A 116 -18.40 -7.88 12.31
C TYR A 116 -17.52 -6.91 11.52
N TRP A 117 -16.20 -7.03 11.65
CA TRP A 117 -15.25 -6.19 10.91
C TRP A 117 -15.29 -6.45 9.41
N LEU A 118 -15.40 -7.71 8.98
CA LEU A 118 -15.46 -8.06 7.56
C LEU A 118 -16.79 -7.66 6.91
N GLU A 119 -17.92 -7.87 7.59
CA GLU A 119 -19.25 -7.71 6.99
C GLU A 119 -19.85 -6.32 7.22
N THR A 120 -19.59 -5.70 8.38
CA THR A 120 -20.20 -4.43 8.77
C THR A 120 -19.24 -3.25 8.60
N VAL A 121 -18.05 -3.32 9.22
CA VAL A 121 -17.09 -2.18 9.17
C VAL A 121 -16.40 -2.09 7.82
N ARG A 122 -16.02 -3.24 7.24
CA ARG A 122 -15.45 -3.48 5.90
C ARG A 122 -14.09 -2.84 5.61
N SER A 123 -13.70 -1.83 6.36
CA SER A 123 -12.43 -1.13 6.24
C SER A 123 -11.76 -1.00 7.61
N TYR A 124 -10.44 -0.89 7.63
CA TYR A 124 -9.68 -0.69 8.84
C TYR A 124 -8.77 0.53 8.67
N CYS A 125 -8.76 1.40 9.67
CA CYS A 125 -8.10 2.70 9.65
C CYS A 125 -7.53 3.03 11.05
N PRO A 126 -6.53 2.25 11.54
CA PRO A 126 -6.03 2.37 12.90
C PRO A 126 -5.43 3.74 13.15
N TRP A 127 -6.14 4.55 13.91
CA TRP A 127 -5.75 5.93 14.15
C TRP A 127 -4.50 5.97 15.01
N GLY A 128 -3.54 6.80 14.61
CA GLY A 128 -2.22 6.82 15.25
C GLY A 128 -1.32 5.62 14.93
N GLY A 129 -1.74 4.69 14.06
CA GLY A 129 -0.90 3.61 13.57
C GLY A 129 0.36 4.13 12.87
N ARG A 130 1.52 3.54 13.18
CA ARG A 130 2.83 3.98 12.69
C ARG A 130 3.51 2.93 11.83
N ILE A 131 4.09 3.37 10.72
CA ILE A 131 5.00 2.53 9.93
C ILE A 131 6.34 2.44 10.69
N ILE A 132 6.75 1.22 11.05
CA ILE A 132 7.98 1.00 11.84
C ILE A 132 9.07 0.23 11.08
N ALA A 133 8.71 -0.42 9.97
CA ALA A 133 9.69 -1.05 9.08
C ALA A 133 9.12 -1.22 7.67
N ALA A 134 10.01 -1.38 6.69
CA ALA A 134 9.68 -1.67 5.30
C ALA A 134 10.56 -2.81 4.76
N ALA A 135 10.02 -3.66 3.91
CA ALA A 135 10.73 -4.78 3.30
C ALA A 135 10.18 -5.13 1.91
N ASP A 136 11.00 -5.82 1.11
CA ASP A 136 10.56 -6.40 -0.16
C ASP A 136 10.06 -7.86 0.01
N ASP A 137 10.33 -8.48 1.16
CA ASP A 137 9.86 -9.81 1.57
C ASP A 137 9.26 -9.73 2.99
N PRO A 138 7.99 -10.12 3.21
CA PRO A 138 7.33 -10.00 4.51
C PRO A 138 7.95 -10.90 5.59
N ASN A 139 8.66 -11.97 5.21
CA ASN A 139 9.33 -12.87 6.16
C ASN A 139 10.53 -12.21 6.86
N THR A 140 10.92 -11.01 6.43
CA THR A 140 11.95 -10.20 7.09
C THR A 140 11.47 -9.64 8.42
N PHE A 141 10.16 -9.47 8.61
CA PHE A 141 9.62 -8.94 9.86
C PHE A 141 9.64 -10.03 10.93
N LYS A 142 10.40 -9.78 12.01
CA LYS A 142 10.30 -10.56 13.24
C LYS A 142 9.15 -10.00 14.06
N LEU A 143 7.99 -10.62 13.96
CA LEU A 143 6.86 -10.39 14.87
C LEU A 143 7.18 -11.11 16.18
N SER A 144 8.01 -10.47 17.01
CA SER A 144 8.31 -10.89 18.38
C SER A 144 7.23 -10.44 19.35
#